data_AF-A0A967N4T7-F1
#
_entry.id   AF-A0A967N4T7-F1
#
_cell.length_a   1.000
_cell.length_b   1.000
_cell.length_c   1.000
_cell.angle_alpha   90.00
_cell.angle_beta   90.00
_cell.angle_gamma   90.00
#
_symmetry.space_group_name_H-M   'P 1'
#
loop_
_entity.id
_entity.type
_entity.pdbx_description
1 polymer ?
#
loop_
_entity_poly.entity_id
_entity_poly.type
_entity_poly.pdbx_seq_one_letter_code
_entity_poly.pdbx_strand_id
1 'polypeptide(L)'
;MPEETEIRAALRAGPLAPRTEEIAALARPCVHLLTDPVTVSALSPATSRIGGVPDLPPGVEWPRWKGEPQSFIAQLDLADVAGLPGTRLLPGAGSLVFFYTARQDTWGFDPSDRGSWSVIHAPPGADLTRTEPPGPVPDGGRFRSCAVTFRSTQSLPAPLSKQIEGLNLGPEEE
;
A
#
# COMPACT_ATOMS: atom_id res chain seq x y z
N MET A 1 -8.70 -20.15 -12.65
CA MET A 1 -9.48 -19.23 -11.79
C MET A 1 -10.08 -18.13 -12.66
N PRO A 2 -11.23 -17.54 -12.32
CA PRO A 2 -11.93 -16.57 -13.19
C PRO A 2 -11.04 -15.40 -13.66
N GLU A 3 -10.18 -14.88 -12.78
CA GLU A 3 -9.30 -13.75 -13.07
C GLU A 3 -8.12 -14.10 -14.00
N GLU A 4 -7.61 -15.33 -13.93
CA GLU A 4 -6.57 -15.80 -14.86
C GLU A 4 -7.12 -15.85 -16.29
N THR A 5 -8.39 -16.24 -16.43
CA THR A 5 -9.11 -16.24 -17.70
C THR A 5 -9.31 -14.81 -18.22
N GLU A 6 -9.60 -13.86 -17.34
CA GLU A 6 -9.76 -12.44 -17.71
C GLU A 6 -8.45 -11.80 -18.17
N ILE A 7 -7.33 -12.03 -17.48
CA ILE A 7 -6.00 -11.56 -17.90
C ILE A 7 -5.68 -12.10 -19.30
N ARG A 8 -5.88 -13.39 -19.52
CA ARG A 8 -5.63 -14.02 -20.82
C ARG A 8 -6.56 -13.47 -21.91
N ALA A 9 -7.83 -13.25 -21.59
CA ALA A 9 -8.78 -12.68 -22.54
C ALA A 9 -8.40 -11.24 -22.93
N ALA A 10 -7.99 -10.42 -21.96
CA ALA A 10 -7.52 -9.06 -22.20
C ALA A 10 -6.27 -9.03 -23.08
N LEU A 11 -5.28 -9.89 -22.81
CA LEU A 11 -4.05 -9.99 -23.61
C LEU A 11 -4.34 -10.43 -25.05
N ARG A 12 -5.23 -11.42 -25.25
CA ARG A 12 -5.61 -11.91 -26.59
C ARG A 12 -6.37 -10.89 -27.44
N ALA A 13 -6.98 -9.89 -26.81
CA ALA A 13 -7.73 -8.84 -27.52
C ALA A 13 -6.85 -7.70 -28.04
N GLY A 14 -5.55 -7.70 -27.71
CA GLY A 14 -4.64 -6.60 -28.01
C GLY A 14 -3.37 -7.03 -28.75
N PRO A 15 -2.42 -6.09 -28.93
CA PRO A 15 -1.14 -6.35 -29.59
C PRO A 15 -0.30 -7.43 -28.88
N LEU A 16 -0.54 -7.64 -27.59
CA LEU A 16 0.13 -8.63 -26.76
C LEU A 16 -0.38 -10.07 -26.94
N ALA A 17 -1.34 -10.30 -27.85
CA ALA A 17 -1.91 -11.62 -28.08
C ALA A 17 -0.84 -12.72 -28.31
N PRO A 18 0.24 -12.50 -29.09
CA PRO A 18 1.29 -13.51 -29.29
C PRO A 18 2.02 -13.90 -27.99
N ARG A 19 2.05 -13.01 -27.00
CA ARG A 19 2.77 -13.14 -25.72
C ARG A 19 1.88 -13.52 -24.55
N THR A 20 0.61 -13.86 -24.82
CA THR A 20 -0.40 -14.12 -23.79
C THR A 20 0.09 -15.10 -22.72
N GLU A 21 0.66 -16.23 -23.13
CA GLU A 21 1.08 -17.28 -22.20
C GLU A 21 2.31 -16.85 -21.36
N GLU A 22 3.26 -16.17 -21.99
CA GLU A 22 4.47 -15.64 -21.33
C GLU A 22 4.10 -14.60 -20.27
N ILE A 23 3.24 -13.65 -20.63
CA ILE A 23 2.80 -12.56 -19.73
C ILE A 23 1.87 -13.09 -18.64
N ALA A 24 0.91 -13.96 -18.97
CA ALA A 24 0.01 -14.54 -17.98
C ALA A 24 0.77 -15.39 -16.95
N ALA A 25 1.87 -16.05 -17.32
CA ALA A 25 2.73 -16.78 -16.40
C ALA A 25 3.44 -15.87 -15.36
N LEU A 26 3.54 -14.57 -15.63
CA LEU A 26 4.09 -13.60 -14.69
C LEU A 26 3.07 -13.10 -13.66
N ALA A 27 1.78 -13.42 -13.82
CA ALA A 27 0.73 -13.00 -12.90
C ALA A 27 1.00 -13.55 -11.49
N ARG A 28 0.95 -12.67 -10.49
CA ARG A 28 1.16 -13.02 -9.08
C ARG A 28 -0.08 -12.73 -8.25
N PRO A 29 -0.37 -13.53 -7.22
CA PRO A 29 -1.40 -13.18 -6.26
C PRO A 29 -1.08 -11.85 -5.59
N CYS A 30 -2.08 -10.99 -5.49
CA CYS A 30 -2.02 -9.71 -4.79
C CYS A 30 -3.33 -9.45 -4.04
N VAL A 31 -3.34 -8.36 -3.28
CA VAL A 31 -4.52 -7.89 -2.56
C VAL A 31 -4.79 -6.45 -3.00
N HIS A 32 -5.94 -6.23 -3.62
CA HIS A 32 -6.41 -4.88 -3.93
C HIS A 32 -7.04 -4.26 -2.69
N LEU A 33 -6.68 -3.00 -2.43
CA LEU A 33 -7.29 -2.17 -1.40
C LEU A 33 -8.37 -1.32 -2.06
N LEU A 34 -9.63 -1.63 -1.77
CA LEU A 34 -10.78 -0.84 -2.20
C LEU A 34 -11.12 0.16 -1.10
N THR A 35 -11.42 1.40 -1.47
CA THR A 35 -11.54 2.50 -0.51
C THR A 35 -12.90 3.16 -0.58
N ASP A 36 -13.51 3.36 0.57
CA ASP A 36 -14.75 4.12 0.74
C ASP A 36 -14.56 5.22 1.79
N PRO A 37 -14.97 6.48 1.54
CA PRO A 37 -14.85 7.55 2.52
C PRO A 37 -15.50 7.21 3.86
N VAL A 38 -14.84 7.53 4.97
CA VAL A 38 -15.35 7.23 6.31
C VAL A 38 -14.93 8.30 7.33
N THR A 39 -15.77 8.50 8.35
CA THR A 39 -15.42 9.35 9.49
C THR A 39 -14.60 8.57 10.49
N VAL A 40 -13.38 9.06 10.73
CA VAL A 40 -12.38 8.46 11.62
C VAL A 40 -12.96 8.13 13.01
N SER A 41 -13.68 9.05 13.64
CA SER A 41 -14.19 8.89 15.02
C SER A 41 -15.23 7.77 15.18
N ALA A 42 -15.78 7.24 14.07
CA ALA A 42 -16.70 6.10 14.10
C ALA A 42 -15.99 4.75 14.01
N LEU A 43 -14.68 4.73 13.75
CA LEU A 43 -13.89 3.51 13.64
C LEU A 43 -13.35 3.07 14.99
N SER A 44 -13.30 1.75 15.20
CA SER A 44 -12.56 1.17 16.32
C SER A 44 -11.05 1.42 16.15
N PRO A 45 -10.28 1.45 17.25
CA PRO A 45 -8.82 1.42 17.16
C PRO A 45 -8.33 0.23 16.33
N ALA A 46 -7.12 0.34 15.79
CA ALA A 46 -6.49 -0.67 14.93
C ALA A 46 -7.11 -0.83 13.52
N THR A 47 -8.36 -0.42 13.28
CA THR A 47 -9.06 -0.64 12.00
C THR A 47 -8.28 -0.14 10.77
N SER A 48 -8.18 -1.02 9.76
CA SER A 48 -7.57 -0.74 8.46
C SER A 48 -8.21 0.46 7.76
N ARG A 49 -7.38 1.43 7.36
CA ARG A 49 -7.80 2.66 6.68
C ARG A 49 -6.65 3.35 5.95
N ILE A 50 -7.02 4.23 5.02
CA ILE A 50 -6.11 5.20 4.40
C ILE A 50 -6.49 6.59 4.88
N GLY A 51 -5.50 7.41 5.25
CA GLY A 51 -5.69 8.79 5.69
C GLY A 51 -6.44 8.94 7.02
N GLY A 52 -6.67 10.19 7.43
CA GLY A 52 -7.20 10.55 8.73
C GLY A 52 -6.10 10.69 9.78
N VAL A 53 -6.31 10.08 10.95
CA VAL A 53 -5.41 10.17 12.11
C VAL A 53 -5.04 8.74 12.55
N PRO A 54 -3.76 8.40 12.76
CA PRO A 54 -3.32 7.05 13.12
C PRO A 54 -3.73 6.69 14.55
N ASP A 55 -3.71 5.38 14.83
CA ASP A 55 -3.72 4.87 16.20
C ASP A 55 -2.30 4.36 16.50
N LEU A 56 -1.68 4.87 17.56
CA LEU A 56 -0.30 4.56 17.92
C LEU A 56 -0.24 4.00 19.35
N PRO A 57 0.75 3.13 19.65
CA PRO A 57 1.03 2.76 21.02
C PRO A 57 1.45 3.98 21.86
N PRO A 58 1.04 4.06 23.13
CA PRO A 58 1.47 5.12 24.04
C PRO A 58 3.00 5.29 24.05
N GLY A 59 3.45 6.54 23.97
CA GLY A 59 4.88 6.89 24.04
C GLY A 59 5.66 6.70 22.73
N VAL A 60 5.06 6.18 21.67
CA VAL A 60 5.70 6.16 20.34
C VAL A 60 5.80 7.59 19.80
N GLU A 61 7.01 8.01 19.47
CA GLU A 61 7.24 9.33 18.87
C GLU A 61 6.68 9.40 17.45
N TRP A 62 6.05 10.53 17.12
CA TRP A 62 5.57 10.79 15.78
C TRP A 62 6.75 10.84 14.79
N PRO A 63 6.70 10.12 13.66
CA PRO A 63 7.77 10.14 12.67
C PRO A 63 8.04 11.55 12.11
N ARG A 64 9.31 11.94 12.07
CA ARG A 64 9.75 13.25 11.60
C ARG A 64 10.86 13.13 10.58
N TRP A 65 10.91 14.08 9.67
CA TRP A 65 12.02 14.21 8.73
C TRP A 65 12.38 15.69 8.58
N LYS A 66 13.68 16.01 8.70
CA LYS A 66 14.18 17.40 8.66
C LYS A 66 13.44 18.35 9.63
N GLY A 67 13.03 17.82 10.78
CA GLY A 67 12.29 18.57 11.82
C GLY A 67 10.77 18.63 11.63
N GLU A 68 10.26 18.29 10.44
CA GLU A 68 8.84 18.33 10.12
C GLU A 68 8.13 17.00 10.44
N PRO A 69 6.91 17.02 11.02
CA PRO A 69 6.09 15.82 11.17
C PRO A 69 5.74 15.22 9.80
N GLN A 70 5.91 13.90 9.66
CA GLN A 70 5.45 13.18 8.47
C GLN A 70 3.92 13.07 8.44
N SER A 71 3.38 13.00 7.23
CA SER A 71 1.97 12.71 6.98
C SER A 71 1.66 11.24 7.24
N PHE A 72 0.55 10.99 7.92
CA PHE A 72 -0.02 9.67 8.04
C PHE A 72 -0.65 9.24 6.71
N ILE A 73 -0.24 8.08 6.18
CA ILE A 73 -0.71 7.56 4.90
C ILE A 73 -1.79 6.51 5.10
N ALA A 74 -1.50 5.47 5.87
CA ALA A 74 -2.39 4.34 6.07
C ALA A 74 -2.07 3.60 7.35
N GLN A 75 -3.08 2.95 7.91
CA GLN A 75 -2.94 1.96 8.96
C GLN A 75 -3.62 0.70 8.48
N LEU A 76 -2.96 -0.45 8.62
CA LEU A 76 -3.49 -1.75 8.23
C LEU A 76 -3.44 -2.68 9.43
N ASP A 77 -4.57 -3.26 9.80
CA ASP A 77 -4.62 -4.44 10.67
C ASP A 77 -4.20 -5.66 9.84
N LEU A 78 -3.11 -6.29 10.25
CA LEU A 78 -2.57 -7.46 9.55
C LEU A 78 -3.51 -8.67 9.63
N ALA A 79 -4.41 -8.72 10.60
CA ALA A 79 -5.43 -9.76 10.68
C ALA A 79 -6.38 -9.73 9.47
N ASP A 80 -6.65 -8.56 8.90
CA ASP A 80 -7.54 -8.41 7.73
C ASP A 80 -6.97 -9.03 6.45
N VAL A 81 -5.65 -9.18 6.39
CA VAL A 81 -4.92 -9.71 5.22
C VAL A 81 -4.20 -11.03 5.50
N ALA A 82 -4.27 -11.51 6.74
CA ALA A 82 -3.63 -12.74 7.17
C ALA A 82 -4.19 -13.94 6.38
N GLY A 83 -3.29 -14.75 5.81
CA GLY A 83 -3.67 -15.94 5.06
C GLY A 83 -4.17 -15.69 3.63
N LEU A 84 -4.32 -14.43 3.20
CA LEU A 84 -4.60 -14.12 1.80
C LEU A 84 -3.42 -14.54 0.89
N PRO A 85 -3.68 -14.99 -0.34
CA PRO A 85 -2.63 -15.18 -1.34
C PRO A 85 -1.79 -13.89 -1.52
N GLY A 86 -0.47 -14.02 -1.53
CA GLY A 86 0.46 -12.91 -1.70
C GLY A 86 0.90 -12.21 -0.41
N THR A 87 0.30 -12.52 0.75
CA THR A 87 0.61 -11.85 2.03
C THR A 87 1.46 -12.70 2.99
N ARG A 88 1.97 -13.85 2.54
CA ARG A 88 2.71 -14.82 3.38
C ARG A 88 3.98 -14.27 4.05
N LEU A 89 4.54 -13.18 3.52
CA LEU A 89 5.72 -12.52 4.09
C LEU A 89 5.37 -11.48 5.16
N LEU A 90 4.09 -11.10 5.26
CA LEU A 90 3.62 -10.18 6.30
C LEU A 90 3.43 -10.95 7.61
N PRO A 91 3.61 -10.28 8.77
CA PRO A 91 3.21 -10.86 10.05
C PRO A 91 1.71 -11.20 10.02
N GLY A 92 1.30 -12.26 10.72
CA GLY A 92 -0.09 -12.74 10.71
C GLY A 92 -1.06 -11.92 11.58
N ALA A 93 -0.56 -10.97 12.36
CA ALA A 93 -1.34 -10.12 13.24
C ALA A 93 -0.52 -8.87 13.65
N GLY A 94 -1.19 -7.88 14.24
CA GLY A 94 -0.61 -6.58 14.60
C GLY A 94 -1.02 -5.50 13.61
N SER A 95 -0.53 -4.28 13.79
CA SER A 95 -0.87 -3.16 12.91
C SER A 95 0.39 -2.58 12.27
N LEU A 96 0.31 -2.28 10.97
CA LEU A 96 1.30 -1.49 10.25
C LEU A 96 0.77 -0.06 10.06
N VAL A 97 1.56 0.93 10.44
CA VAL A 97 1.22 2.35 10.33
C VAL A 97 2.26 3.04 9.46
N PHE A 98 1.84 3.62 8.34
CA PHE A 98 2.70 4.16 7.30
C PHE A 98 2.71 5.68 7.32
N PHE A 99 3.90 6.25 7.19
CA PHE A 99 4.14 7.69 7.18
C PHE A 99 5.03 8.09 6.01
N TYR A 100 4.83 9.32 5.51
CA TYR A 100 5.59 9.90 4.41
C TYR A 100 5.81 11.39 4.60
N THR A 101 6.84 11.97 3.96
CA THR A 101 7.11 13.41 3.99
C THR A 101 5.86 14.18 3.60
N ALA A 102 5.46 15.14 4.45
CA ALA A 102 4.20 15.86 4.26
C ALA A 102 4.22 16.77 3.02
N ARG A 103 5.41 17.12 2.54
CA ARG A 103 5.62 17.91 1.33
C ARG A 103 5.52 17.09 0.04
N GLN A 104 5.55 15.76 0.15
CA GLN A 104 5.49 14.81 -0.97
C GLN A 104 6.54 15.07 -2.06
N ASP A 105 7.72 15.54 -1.67
CA ASP A 105 8.76 16.04 -2.55
C ASP A 105 9.90 15.05 -2.81
N THR A 106 9.90 13.90 -2.13
CA THR A 106 10.90 12.85 -2.31
C THR A 106 10.42 11.73 -3.24
N TRP A 107 11.35 10.92 -3.73
CA TRP A 107 11.03 9.74 -4.56
C TRP A 107 11.84 8.50 -4.16
N GLY A 108 12.85 8.65 -3.31
CA GLY A 108 13.69 7.55 -2.82
C GLY A 108 14.85 7.19 -3.77
N PHE A 109 15.06 7.96 -4.84
CA PHE A 109 16.19 7.76 -5.77
C PHE A 109 17.48 8.45 -5.31
N ASP A 110 17.37 9.45 -4.42
CA ASP A 110 18.52 10.13 -3.82
C ASP A 110 18.77 9.56 -2.41
N PRO A 111 20.01 9.16 -2.05
CA PRO A 111 20.34 8.72 -0.70
C PRO A 111 19.97 9.71 0.41
N SER A 112 19.89 11.01 0.10
CA SER A 112 19.46 12.07 1.02
C SER A 112 17.95 12.06 1.32
N ASP A 113 17.15 11.31 0.56
CA ASP A 113 15.73 11.04 0.86
C ASP A 113 15.57 10.08 2.05
N ARG A 114 16.65 9.46 2.53
CA ARG A 114 16.59 8.54 3.66
C ARG A 114 15.85 9.15 4.86
N GLY A 115 14.84 8.42 5.32
CA GLY A 115 14.00 8.82 6.44
C GLY A 115 12.84 9.73 6.06
N SER A 116 12.59 9.99 4.77
CA SER A 116 11.38 10.71 4.31
C SER A 116 10.12 9.83 4.36
N TRP A 117 10.24 8.55 4.72
CA TRP A 117 9.13 7.65 5.05
C TRP A 117 9.45 6.85 6.31
N SER A 118 8.40 6.40 6.98
CA SER A 118 8.51 5.56 8.17
C SER A 118 7.39 4.52 8.22
N VAL A 119 7.68 3.35 8.76
CA VAL A 119 6.67 2.32 9.04
C VAL A 119 6.81 1.91 10.50
N ILE A 120 5.72 2.01 11.24
CA ILE A 120 5.62 1.54 12.62
C ILE A 120 4.87 0.22 12.60
N HIS A 121 5.44 -0.81 13.23
CA HIS A 121 4.76 -2.07 13.47
C HIS A 121 4.37 -2.15 14.94
N ALA A 122 3.07 -2.09 15.21
CA ALA A 122 2.52 -2.35 16.54
C ALA A 122 2.22 -3.84 16.69
N PRO A 123 2.74 -4.51 17.73
CA PRO A 123 2.50 -5.94 17.91
C PRO A 123 1.01 -6.23 18.19
N PRO A 124 0.56 -7.48 17.98
CA PRO A 124 -0.79 -7.90 18.33
C PRO A 124 -1.13 -7.58 19.80
N GLY A 125 -2.30 -7.00 20.05
CA GLY A 125 -2.75 -6.65 21.40
C GLY A 125 -2.07 -5.41 22.00
N ALA A 126 -1.28 -4.66 21.22
CA ALA A 126 -0.82 -3.33 21.64
C ALA A 126 -2.02 -2.43 21.94
N ASP A 127 -1.93 -1.66 23.03
CA ASP A 127 -2.91 -0.62 23.32
C ASP A 127 -2.70 0.51 22.31
N LEU A 128 -3.65 0.70 21.39
CA LEU A 128 -3.56 1.69 20.33
C LEU A 128 -4.55 2.81 20.61
N THR A 129 -4.05 4.04 20.63
CA THR A 129 -4.88 5.22 20.85
C THR A 129 -4.74 6.23 19.71
N ARG A 130 -5.84 6.89 19.38
CA ARG A 130 -5.88 7.91 18.35
C ARG A 130 -4.88 9.01 18.68
N THR A 131 -3.91 9.24 17.81
CA THR A 131 -2.81 10.16 18.08
C THR A 131 -2.75 11.25 17.00
N GLU A 132 -2.98 12.50 17.39
CA GLU A 132 -2.86 13.66 16.51
C GLU A 132 -1.38 14.02 16.25
N PRO A 133 -1.04 14.61 15.09
CA PRO A 133 0.32 15.04 14.81
C PRO A 133 0.75 16.12 15.82
N PRO A 134 2.03 16.13 16.23
CA PRO A 134 2.55 17.05 17.26
C PRO A 134 2.73 18.49 16.77
N GLY A 135 2.15 18.86 15.63
CA GLY A 135 2.28 20.17 15.00
C GLY A 135 1.49 20.26 13.69
N PRO A 136 1.53 21.42 13.02
CA PRO A 136 0.86 21.60 11.74
C PRO A 136 1.50 20.68 10.69
N VAL A 137 0.64 19.94 9.99
CA VAL A 137 0.96 19.22 8.76
C VAL A 137 0.37 20.06 7.62
N PRO A 138 1.12 20.39 6.56
CA PRO A 138 0.60 21.09 5.38
C PRO A 138 -0.72 20.49 4.88
N ASP A 139 -1.62 21.30 4.33
CA ASP A 139 -2.94 20.84 3.89
C ASP A 139 -2.86 19.69 2.87
N GLY A 140 -1.90 19.76 1.94
CA GLY A 140 -1.62 18.68 0.99
C GLY A 140 -1.09 17.38 1.63
N GLY A 141 -0.64 17.45 2.88
CA GLY A 141 -0.19 16.30 3.67
C GLY A 141 -1.28 15.72 4.59
N ARG A 142 -2.51 16.25 4.58
CA ARG A 142 -3.64 15.71 5.35
C ARG A 142 -4.61 14.99 4.43
N PHE A 143 -4.62 13.67 4.52
CA PHE A 143 -5.49 12.84 3.70
C PHE A 143 -6.83 12.60 4.40
N ARG A 144 -7.92 12.63 3.63
CA ARG A 144 -9.24 12.20 4.12
C ARG A 144 -9.20 10.72 4.47
N SER A 145 -9.95 10.35 5.50
CA SER A 145 -10.05 8.96 5.91
C SER A 145 -10.94 8.18 4.97
N CYS A 146 -10.46 7.01 4.55
CA CYS A 146 -11.19 6.02 3.79
C CYS A 146 -11.04 4.66 4.48
N ALA A 147 -12.15 3.97 4.70
CA ALA A 147 -12.14 2.57 5.11
C ALA A 147 -11.58 1.74 3.96
N VAL A 148 -10.92 0.62 4.30
CA VAL A 148 -10.32 -0.27 3.31
C VAL A 148 -11.03 -1.62 3.36
N THR A 149 -11.42 -2.11 2.18
CA THR A 149 -11.82 -3.51 1.98
C THR A 149 -10.76 -4.20 1.13
N PHE A 150 -10.38 -5.40 1.54
CA PHE A 150 -9.35 -6.19 0.85
C PHE A 150 -9.98 -7.19 -0.11
N ARG A 151 -9.49 -7.21 -1.35
CA ARG A 151 -9.90 -8.18 -2.37
C ARG A 151 -8.68 -8.93 -2.88
N SER A 152 -8.63 -10.24 -2.63
CA SER A 152 -7.60 -11.09 -3.23
C SER A 152 -7.83 -11.17 -4.74
N THR A 153 -6.75 -11.00 -5.50
CA THR A 153 -6.79 -11.04 -6.96
C THR A 153 -5.43 -11.45 -7.55
N GLN A 154 -5.30 -11.42 -8.88
CA GLN A 154 -4.03 -11.54 -9.58
C GLN A 154 -3.65 -10.23 -10.24
N SER A 155 -2.36 -9.89 -10.20
CA SER A 155 -1.84 -8.72 -10.90
C SER A 155 -0.60 -9.08 -11.73
N LEU A 156 -0.46 -8.39 -12.87
CA LEU A 156 0.72 -8.45 -13.71
C LEU A 156 1.82 -7.55 -13.13
N PRO A 157 3.11 -7.87 -13.37
CA PRO A 157 4.19 -6.96 -13.02
C PRO A 157 4.02 -5.59 -13.70
N ALA A 158 4.60 -4.55 -13.10
CA ALA A 158 4.61 -3.23 -13.71
C ALA A 158 5.28 -3.26 -15.10
N PRO A 159 4.84 -2.43 -16.06
CA PRO A 159 5.40 -2.42 -17.42
C PRO A 159 6.92 -2.23 -17.48
N LEU A 160 7.48 -1.44 -16.55
CA LEU A 160 8.92 -1.17 -16.46
C LEU A 160 9.66 -2.11 -15.50
N SER A 161 9.08 -3.27 -15.18
CA SER A 161 9.73 -4.26 -14.31
C SER A 161 10.74 -5.10 -15.09
N LYS A 162 11.77 -5.62 -14.41
CA LYS A 162 12.76 -6.52 -15.03
C LYS A 162 12.14 -7.78 -15.63
N GLN A 163 11.02 -8.23 -15.09
CA GLN A 163 10.27 -9.36 -15.62
C GLN A 163 9.66 -9.06 -16.98
N ILE A 164 9.15 -7.84 -17.19
CA ILE A 164 8.58 -7.41 -18.47
C ILE A 164 9.68 -7.03 -19.45
N GLU A 165 10.73 -6.33 -19.02
CA GLU A 165 11.92 -6.06 -19.86
C GLU A 165 12.49 -7.37 -20.44
N GLY A 166 12.53 -8.44 -19.63
CA GLY A 166 13.02 -9.76 -20.04
C GLY A 166 12.20 -10.44 -21.16
N LEU A 167 10.98 -9.97 -21.44
CA LEU A 167 10.17 -10.46 -22.55
C LEU A 167 10.60 -9.88 -23.90
N ASN A 168 11.41 -8.81 -23.91
CA ASN A 168 11.90 -8.12 -25.11
C ASN A 168 10.77 -7.79 -26.10
N LEU A 169 9.73 -7.11 -25.59
CA LEU A 169 8.58 -6.70 -26.39
C LEU A 169 9.03 -5.75 -27.52
N GLY A 170 8.50 -5.96 -28.73
CA GLY A 170 8.77 -5.10 -29.87
C GLY A 170 7.95 -3.80 -29.86
N PRO A 171 8.21 -2.85 -30.77
CA PRO A 171 7.50 -1.57 -30.85
C PRO A 171 5.99 -1.69 -31.13
N GLU A 172 5.55 -2.81 -31.71
CA GLU A 172 4.14 -3.12 -31.94
C GLU A 172 3.48 -3.79 -30.72
N GLU A 173 4.26 -4.16 -29.71
CA GLU A 173 3.87 -4.84 -28.46
C GLU A 173 3.97 -3.92 -27.22
N GLU A 174 4.48 -2.68 -27.35
CA GLU A 174 4.47 -1.62 -26.31
C GLU A 174 3.14 -0.83 -26.29
#